data_AF-A0A1S1T334-F1
#
_entry.id   AF-A0A1S1T334-F1
#
_cell.length_a   1.000
_cell.length_b   1.000
_cell.length_c   1.000
_cell.angle_alpha   90.00
_cell.angle_beta   90.00
_cell.angle_gamma   90.00
#
_symmetry.space_group_name_H-M   'P 1'
#
loop_
_entity.id
_entity.type
_entity.pdbx_description
1 polymer ?
#
loop_
_entity_poly.entity_id
_entity_poly.type
_entity_poly.pdbx_seq_one_letter_code
_entity_poly.pdbx_strand_id
1 'polypeptide(L)'
;MSHASLVTRVVGNLATLVGVVLLAGWGIDHAAGWLGYRPMAFCTLLPSVIACAYGTGVLTTCIGVTMWAVSLGRSTSGMGLAISGALIFALPLVLPRYLGVVCIS
;
A
#
# COMPACT_ATOMS: atom_id res chain seq x y z
N MET A 1 23.56 14.21 -6.97
CA MET A 1 23.22 13.42 -5.76
C MET A 1 22.12 14.05 -4.88
N SER A 2 21.61 15.25 -5.19
CA SER A 2 20.57 15.96 -4.41
C SER A 2 19.12 15.55 -4.69
N HIS A 3 18.80 15.01 -5.87
CA HIS A 3 17.42 14.64 -6.22
C HIS A 3 16.94 13.34 -5.53
N ALA A 4 17.82 12.37 -5.30
CA ALA A 4 17.45 11.09 -4.70
C ALA A 4 16.98 11.23 -3.24
N SER A 5 17.52 12.19 -2.49
CA SER A 5 17.10 12.45 -1.09
C SER A 5 15.77 13.18 -1.00
N LEU A 6 15.44 14.02 -1.98
CA LEU A 6 14.17 14.72 -2.04
C LEU A 6 13.03 13.76 -2.42
N VAL A 7 13.25 12.90 -3.42
CA VAL A 7 12.27 11.88 -3.82
C VAL A 7 11.99 10.91 -2.68
N THR A 8 13.02 10.41 -1.99
CA THR A 8 12.83 9.51 -0.84
C THR A 8 12.09 10.16 0.32
N ARG A 9 12.35 11.44 0.62
CA ARG A 9 11.57 12.19 1.63
C ARG A 9 10.12 12.41 1.22
N VAL A 10 9.87 12.79 -0.03
CA VAL A 10 8.50 13.04 -0.52
C VAL A 10 7.70 11.74 -0.50
N VAL A 11 8.26 10.65 -1.02
CA VAL A 11 7.62 9.33 -1.01
C VAL A 11 7.38 8.85 0.43
N GLY A 12 8.36 9.01 1.32
CA GLY A 12 8.22 8.67 2.74
C GLY A 12 7.12 9.47 3.43
N ASN A 13 7.07 10.79 3.21
CA ASN A 13 6.03 11.66 3.76
C ASN A 13 4.65 11.34 3.20
N LEU A 14 4.56 10.96 1.92
CA LEU A 14 3.28 10.54 1.32
C LEU A 14 2.80 9.22 1.94
N ALA A 15 3.71 8.26 2.12
CA ALA A 15 3.40 6.98 2.74
C ALA A 15 2.95 7.14 4.20
N THR A 16 3.61 8.00 4.97
CA THR A 16 3.18 8.30 6.35
C THR A 16 1.84 9.03 6.37
N LEU A 17 1.60 9.98 5.48
CA LEU A 17 0.30 10.67 5.37
C LEU A 17 -0.83 9.67 5.09
N VAL A 18 -0.65 8.78 4.10
CA VAL A 18 -1.63 7.74 3.76
C VAL A 18 -1.87 6.82 4.95
N GLY A 19 -0.81 6.39 5.64
CA GLY A 19 -0.92 5.57 6.85
C GLY A 19 -1.70 6.26 7.98
N VAL A 20 -1.43 7.55 8.22
CA VAL A 20 -2.15 8.35 9.24
C VAL A 20 -3.62 8.51 8.88
N VAL A 21 -3.95 8.78 7.61
CA VAL A 21 -5.34 8.91 7.15
C VAL A 21 -6.10 7.59 7.32
N LEU A 22 -5.47 6.46 7.00
CA LEU A 22 -6.07 5.13 7.19
C LEU A 22 -6.27 4.78 8.67
N LEU A 23 -5.28 5.07 9.52
CA LEU A 23 -5.40 4.87 10.97
C LEU A 23 -6.47 5.76 11.59
N ALA A 24 -6.58 7.01 11.13
CA ALA A 24 -7.63 7.93 11.57
C ALA A 24 -9.02 7.43 11.14
N GLY A 25 -9.17 6.98 9.89
CA GLY A 25 -10.41 6.38 9.38
C GLY A 25 -10.80 5.13 10.19
N TRP A 26 -9.83 4.25 10.50
CA TRP A 26 -10.06 3.08 11.35
C TRP A 26 -10.45 3.46 12.79
N GLY A 27 -9.82 4.48 13.37
CA GLY A 27 -10.14 4.96 14.72
C GLY A 27 -11.54 5.59 14.81
N ILE A 28 -11.92 6.38 13.81
CA ILE A 28 -13.28 6.92 13.69
C ILE A 28 -14.28 5.77 13.57
N ASP A 29 -13.98 4.78 12.75
CA ASP A 29 -14.86 3.63 12.56
C ASP A 29 -14.98 2.80 13.86
N HIS A 30 -13.89 2.63 14.61
CA HIS A 30 -13.92 1.93 15.90
C HIS A 30 -14.75 2.68 16.95
N ALA A 31 -14.63 4.01 17.01
CA ALA A 31 -15.40 4.86 17.91
C ALA A 31 -16.90 4.91 17.52
N ALA A 32 -17.20 4.97 16.23
CA ALA A 32 -18.58 4.92 15.72
C ALA A 32 -19.24 3.56 15.97
N GLY A 33 -18.46 2.48 15.89
CA GLY A 33 -18.92 1.13 16.25
C GLY A 33 -19.31 1.00 17.72
N TRP A 34 -18.58 1.67 18.63
CA TRP A 34 -18.96 1.78 20.05
C TRP A 34 -20.29 2.52 20.26
N LEU A 35 -20.64 3.45 19.36
CA LEU A 35 -21.88 4.22 19.39
C LEU A 35 -23.05 3.54 18.67
N GLY A 36 -22.86 2.31 18.15
CA GLY A 36 -23.88 1.55 17.44
C GLY A 36 -24.13 2.00 15.99
N TYR A 37 -23.31 2.92 15.46
CA TYR A 37 -23.37 3.32 14.05
C TYR A 37 -22.55 2.36 13.18
N ARG A 38 -23.04 2.08 11.96
CA ARG A 38 -22.27 1.35 10.95
C ARG A 38 -21.28 2.29 10.28
N PRO A 39 -19.98 2.18 10.56
CA PRO A 39 -19.00 3.11 10.02
C PRO A 39 -18.59 2.70 8.60
N MET A 40 -18.42 3.69 7.70
CA MET A 40 -18.02 3.49 6.31
C MET A 40 -16.80 4.35 5.93
N ALA A 41 -16.16 5.04 6.87
CA ALA A 41 -15.08 5.98 6.55
C ALA A 41 -13.82 5.24 6.09
N PHE A 42 -13.44 4.15 6.76
CA PHE A 42 -12.35 3.29 6.30
C PHE A 42 -12.70 2.63 4.96
N CYS A 43 -13.92 2.12 4.81
CA CYS A 43 -14.35 1.44 3.59
C CYS A 43 -14.49 2.36 2.37
N THR A 44 -14.64 3.67 2.54
CA THR A 44 -14.66 4.65 1.44
C THR A 44 -13.26 5.10 1.04
N LEU A 45 -12.32 5.15 1.97
CA LEU A 45 -10.91 5.51 1.73
C LEU A 45 -10.09 4.34 1.17
N LEU A 46 -10.41 3.12 1.58
CA LEU A 46 -9.69 1.91 1.22
C LEU A 46 -9.62 1.62 -0.29
N PRO A 47 -10.68 1.80 -1.12
CA PRO A 47 -10.63 1.54 -2.56
C PRO A 47 -9.61 2.42 -3.29
N SER A 48 -9.51 3.69 -2.92
CA SER A 48 -8.53 4.62 -3.51
C SER A 48 -7.10 4.22 -3.19
N VAL A 49 -6.86 3.75 -1.95
CA VAL A 49 -5.54 3.23 -1.55
C VAL A 49 -5.21 1.94 -2.28
N ILE A 50 -6.17 1.01 -2.41
CA ILE A 50 -5.99 -0.24 -3.17
C ILE A 50 -5.66 0.08 -4.63
N ALA A 51 -6.37 1.01 -5.27
CA ALA A 51 -6.11 1.37 -6.67
C ALA A 51 -4.69 1.95 -6.88
N CYS A 52 -4.24 2.83 -5.97
CA CYS A 52 -2.88 3.36 -6.01
C CYS A 52 -1.82 2.28 -5.75
N ALA A 53 -2.03 1.44 -4.73
CA ALA A 53 -1.11 0.36 -4.38
C ALA A 53 -1.05 -0.72 -5.47
N TYR A 54 -2.17 -0.99 -6.15
CA TYR A 54 -2.23 -1.90 -7.30
C TYR A 54 -1.37 -1.37 -8.45
N GLY A 55 -1.60 -0.13 -8.89
CA GLY A 55 -0.86 0.45 -10.00
C GLY A 55 0.65 0.51 -9.71
N THR A 56 1.02 1.01 -8.53
CA THR A 56 2.43 1.12 -8.13
C THR A 56 3.10 -0.23 -7.89
N GLY A 57 2.39 -1.17 -7.24
CA GLY A 57 2.86 -2.53 -6.98
C GLY A 57 3.08 -3.33 -8.26
N VAL A 58 2.16 -3.28 -9.21
CA VAL A 58 2.31 -3.95 -10.52
C VAL A 58 3.48 -3.36 -11.30
N LEU A 59 3.58 -2.03 -11.39
CA LEU A 59 4.69 -1.34 -12.07
C LEU A 59 6.05 -1.72 -11.48
N THR A 60 6.19 -1.64 -10.15
CA THR A 60 7.44 -1.99 -9.47
C THR A 60 7.78 -3.47 -9.63
N THR A 61 6.77 -4.35 -9.61
CA THR A 61 6.97 -5.78 -9.86
C THR A 61 7.48 -6.05 -11.28
N CYS A 62 6.85 -5.44 -12.30
CA CYS A 62 7.26 -5.56 -13.69
C CYS A 62 8.68 -5.03 -13.92
N ILE A 63 9.04 -3.89 -13.32
CA ILE A 63 10.40 -3.34 -13.40
C ILE A 63 11.42 -4.29 -12.73
N GLY A 64 11.08 -4.85 -11.57
CA GLY A 64 11.93 -5.83 -10.90
C GLY A 64 12.16 -7.11 -11.71
N VAL A 65 11.08 -7.67 -12.27
CA VAL A 65 11.14 -8.87 -13.14
C VAL A 65 11.94 -8.61 -14.41
N THR A 66 11.74 -7.47 -15.06
CA THR A 66 12.51 -7.10 -16.26
C THR A 66 13.99 -6.91 -15.95
N MET A 67 14.35 -6.21 -14.87
CA MET A 67 15.74 -6.10 -14.40
C MET A 67 16.36 -7.47 -14.08
N TRP A 68 15.59 -8.34 -13.42
CA TRP A 68 16.05 -9.69 -13.09
C TRP A 68 16.27 -10.55 -14.35
N ALA A 69 15.35 -10.49 -15.31
CA ALA A 69 15.41 -11.22 -16.57
C ALA A 69 16.57 -10.73 -17.47
N VAL A 70 16.73 -9.41 -17.63
CA VAL A 70 17.84 -8.80 -18.38
C VAL A 70 19.19 -9.15 -17.77
N SER A 71 19.24 -9.33 -16.44
CA SER A 71 20.45 -9.75 -15.73
C SER A 71 20.65 -11.27 -15.69
N LEU A 72 19.91 -12.05 -16.50
CA LEU A 72 19.98 -13.52 -16.54
C LEU A 72 19.83 -14.17 -15.15
N GLY A 73 19.00 -13.57 -14.31
CA GLY A 73 18.71 -14.05 -12.96
C GLY A 73 19.72 -13.69 -11.88
N ARG A 74 20.79 -12.95 -12.21
CA ARG A 74 21.85 -12.57 -11.25
C ARG A 74 21.55 -11.33 -10.41
N SER A 75 20.54 -10.54 -10.77
CA SER A 75 20.26 -9.27 -10.10
C SER A 75 19.41 -9.48 -8.84
N THR A 76 20.05 -9.39 -7.68
CA THR A 76 19.40 -9.40 -6.37
C THR A 76 18.53 -8.16 -6.14
N SER A 77 18.92 -7.02 -6.73
CA SER A 77 18.12 -5.77 -6.69
C SER A 77 16.83 -5.88 -7.52
N GLY A 78 16.88 -6.51 -8.69
CA GLY A 78 15.68 -6.78 -9.50
C GLY A 78 14.70 -7.71 -8.79
N MET A 79 15.21 -8.76 -8.14
CA MET A 79 14.39 -9.67 -7.35
C MET A 79 13.80 -8.99 -6.10
N GLY A 80 14.58 -8.16 -5.41
CA GLY A 80 14.09 -7.35 -4.29
C GLY A 80 12.97 -6.37 -4.70
N LEU A 81 13.12 -5.71 -5.85
CA LEU A 81 12.08 -4.86 -6.42
C LEU A 81 10.81 -5.65 -6.75
N ALA A 82 10.95 -6.82 -7.38
CA ALA A 82 9.83 -7.68 -7.72
C ALA A 82 9.04 -8.11 -6.48
N ILE A 83 9.74 -8.56 -5.43
CA ILE A 83 9.13 -8.98 -4.16
C ILE A 83 8.48 -7.79 -3.46
N SER A 84 9.15 -6.63 -3.43
CA SER A 84 8.59 -5.42 -2.79
C SER A 84 7.32 -4.94 -3.48
N GLY A 85 7.26 -4.95 -4.81
CA GLY A 85 6.06 -4.59 -5.57
C GLY A 85 4.89 -5.55 -5.32
N ALA A 86 5.18 -6.85 -5.27
CA ALA A 86 4.19 -7.86 -4.94
C ALA A 86 3.63 -7.69 -3.52
N LEU A 87 4.49 -7.34 -2.55
CA LEU A 87 4.08 -7.02 -1.18
C LEU A 87 3.23 -5.76 -1.11
N ILE A 88 3.58 -4.69 -1.83
CA ILE A 88 2.79 -3.44 -1.89
C ILE A 88 1.39 -3.71 -2.43
N PHE A 89 1.27 -4.60 -3.42
CA PHE A 89 -0.02 -5.04 -3.94
C PHE A 89 -0.81 -5.89 -2.91
N ALA A 90 -0.17 -6.86 -2.26
CA ALA A 90 -0.85 -7.81 -1.39
C ALA A 90 -1.32 -7.19 -0.05
N LEU A 91 -0.54 -6.25 0.50
CA LEU A 91 -0.80 -5.68 1.83
C LEU A 91 -2.21 -5.06 1.98
N PRO A 92 -2.68 -4.15 1.10
CA PRO A 92 -4.00 -3.55 1.23
C PRO A 92 -5.17 -4.49 0.91
N LEU A 93 -4.93 -5.66 0.27
CA LEU A 93 -5.96 -6.70 0.12
C LEU A 93 -6.13 -7.52 1.41
N VAL A 94 -5.05 -7.71 2.16
CA VAL A 94 -5.03 -8.57 3.35
C VAL A 94 -5.36 -7.77 4.62
N LEU A 95 -4.95 -6.50 4.68
CA LEU A 95 -5.16 -5.60 5.81
C LEU A 95 -6.62 -5.49 6.30
N PRO A 96 -7.64 -5.36 5.42
CA PRO A 96 -9.04 -5.25 5.85
C PRO A 96 -9.52 -6.51 6.57
N ARG A 97 -9.03 -7.68 6.12
CA ARG A 97 -9.37 -8.99 6.68
C ARG A 97 -8.81 -9.18 8.08
N TYR A 98 -7.59 -8.68 8.33
CA TYR A 98 -6.96 -8.72 9.66
C TYR A 98 -7.56 -7.70 10.64
N LEU A 99 -8.04 -6.56 10.13
CA LEU A 99 -8.68 -5.53 10.95
C LEU A 99 -10.15 -5.86 11.30
N GLY A 100 -10.67 -7.01 10.85
CA GLY A 100 -12.05 -7.44 11.12
C GLY A 100 -13.12 -6.58 10.45
N VAL A 101 -12.73 -5.70 9.53
CA VAL A 101 -13.63 -4.81 8.79
C VAL A 101 -14.01 -5.45 7.45
N VAL A 102 -15.27 -5.84 7.32
CA VAL A 102 -15.82 -6.35 6.06
C VAL A 102 -16.26 -5.16 5.21
N CYS A 103 -15.30 -4.52 4.54
CA CYS A 103 -15.57 -3.44 3.58
C CYS A 103 -15.98 -3.95 2.19
N ILE A 104 -15.87 -5.25 1.97
CA ILE A 104 -16.14 -5.90 0.68
C ILE A 104 -17.28 -6.89 0.92
N SER A 105 -18.47 -6.50 0.49
CA SER A 105 -19.65 -7.35 0.33
C SER A 105 -19.74 -7.81 -1.12
#